data_AF-A0A3P6CTU0-F1
#
_entry.id   AF-A0A3P6CTU0-F1
#
_cell.length_a   1.000
_cell.length_b   1.000
_cell.length_c   1.000
_cell.angle_alpha   90.00
_cell.angle_beta   90.00
_cell.angle_gamma   90.00
#
_symmetry.space_group_name_H-M   'P 1'
#
loop_
_entity.id
_entity.type
_entity.pdbx_description
1 polymer ?
#
loop_
_entity_poly.entity_id
_entity_poly.type
_entity_poly.pdbx_seq_one_letter_code
_entity_poly.pdbx_strand_id
1 'polypeptide(L)'
;MGLTTRRRWSSQWRNISNPCRSHCSLTQRLTIKRSVYYLASTFWIHTVLVSFDIHYEEISMFQVPEGNTLRCLPCFTDLIEYGGRVARGGSRAGPPLRVAVLYNDDFEKRGVMELWVMDDAEKNMWARKTFVLDLSQMHLLSDIRFRVQCTTRNGEVILVPQNTSRNPSTCKMIVQRKSTIRFHIFLYNLQNNHLRKVEIKDTSNRYLTNMWDIIGLDDVENLMYL
;
A
#
# COMPACT_ATOMS: atom_id res chain seq x y z
N MET A 1 -10.08 -35.90 29.10
CA MET A 1 -11.23 -34.96 29.20
C MET A 1 -10.69 -33.69 29.84
N GLY A 2 -10.40 -32.64 29.06
CA GLY A 2 -11.33 -31.54 28.78
C GLY A 2 -11.28 -30.58 29.97
N LEU A 3 -10.69 -29.39 29.86
CA LEU A 3 -11.44 -28.17 29.55
C LEU A 3 -10.56 -27.19 28.74
N THR A 4 -10.84 -27.10 27.44
CA THR A 4 -10.41 -25.97 26.60
C THR A 4 -11.31 -24.80 26.96
N THR A 5 -10.78 -23.79 27.65
CA THR A 5 -11.50 -22.54 27.91
C THR A 5 -11.74 -21.83 26.58
N ARG A 6 -12.95 -21.94 26.04
CA ARG A 6 -13.43 -21.07 24.96
C ARG A 6 -13.41 -19.64 25.50
N ARG A 7 -12.50 -18.81 25.00
CA ARG A 7 -12.49 -17.36 25.27
C ARG A 7 -13.86 -16.79 24.87
N ARG A 8 -14.52 -16.15 25.83
CA ARG A 8 -15.79 -15.46 25.66
C ARG A 8 -15.47 -14.16 24.91
N TRP A 9 -16.01 -14.00 23.70
CA TRP A 9 -15.86 -12.76 22.93
C TRP A 9 -16.66 -11.66 23.64
N SER A 10 -15.98 -10.66 24.19
CA SER A 10 -16.63 -9.44 24.68
C SER A 10 -16.69 -8.43 23.55
N SER A 11 -17.81 -7.74 23.40
CA SER A 11 -17.99 -6.62 22.47
C SER A 11 -17.45 -5.30 23.03
N GLN A 12 -16.47 -5.37 23.93
CA GLN A 12 -15.94 -4.23 24.66
C GLN A 12 -14.54 -3.89 24.14
N TRP A 13 -14.28 -2.60 23.97
CA TRP A 13 -12.93 -2.11 23.73
C TRP A 13 -12.03 -2.52 24.91
N ARG A 14 -10.89 -3.11 24.58
CA ARG A 14 -9.85 -3.44 25.56
C ARG A 14 -8.51 -2.95 25.04
N ASN A 15 -7.66 -2.57 25.98
CA ASN A 15 -6.29 -2.19 25.67
C ASN A 15 -5.41 -3.44 25.63
N ILE A 16 -4.49 -3.50 24.66
CA ILE A 16 -3.44 -4.52 24.62
C ILE A 16 -2.24 -3.91 25.33
N SER A 17 -1.87 -4.49 26.47
CA SER A 17 -0.71 -4.05 27.26
C SER A 17 0.57 -4.49 26.55
N ASN A 18 0.95 -3.78 25.49
CA ASN A 18 2.19 -3.99 24.77
C ASN A 18 3.10 -2.76 24.94
N PRO A 19 4.36 -2.91 25.40
CA PRO A 19 5.33 -1.82 25.57
C PRO A 19 5.84 -1.23 24.25
N CYS A 20 5.09 -1.36 23.15
CA CYS A 20 5.50 -0.88 21.85
C CYS A 20 5.71 0.63 21.88
N ARG A 21 6.78 1.11 21.22
CA ARG A 21 7.11 2.54 21.18
C ARG A 21 5.95 3.34 20.60
N SER A 22 5.67 4.52 21.17
CA SER A 22 4.68 5.43 20.63
C SER A 22 4.97 5.76 19.17
N HIS A 23 3.96 5.63 18.32
CA HIS A 23 4.04 5.86 16.89
C HIS A 23 2.68 6.31 16.34
N CYS A 24 2.69 6.92 15.16
CA CYS A 24 1.50 7.32 14.43
C CYS A 24 1.46 6.60 13.08
N SER A 25 0.34 5.95 12.76
CA SER A 25 0.17 5.28 11.46
C SER A 25 0.28 6.29 10.32
N LEU A 26 0.97 5.90 9.25
CA LEU A 26 1.17 6.69 8.03
C LEU A 26 0.37 6.16 6.85
N THR A 27 0.20 4.84 6.75
CA THR A 27 -0.45 4.20 5.61
C THR A 27 -1.71 3.44 6.01
N GLN A 28 -2.40 2.92 4.99
CA GLN A 28 -3.46 1.95 5.21
C GLN A 28 -2.88 0.64 5.76
N ARG A 29 -3.76 -0.12 6.42
CA ARG A 29 -3.42 -1.44 6.94
C ARG A 29 -3.42 -2.48 5.81
N LEU A 30 -2.41 -3.33 5.79
CA LEU A 30 -2.33 -4.51 4.94
C LEU A 30 -2.48 -5.75 5.81
N THR A 31 -3.45 -6.62 5.53
CA THR A 31 -3.63 -7.86 6.29
C THR A 31 -3.15 -9.03 5.45
N ILE A 32 -2.07 -9.68 5.87
CA ILE A 32 -1.56 -10.90 5.24
C ILE A 32 -1.69 -12.04 6.24
N LYS A 33 -2.51 -13.03 5.88
CA LYS A 33 -2.86 -14.18 6.73
C LYS A 33 -3.44 -13.77 8.09
N ARG A 34 -2.61 -13.77 9.14
CA ARG A 34 -3.00 -13.51 10.54
C ARG A 34 -2.28 -12.31 11.13
N SER A 35 -1.58 -11.55 10.29
CA SER A 35 -0.78 -10.41 10.71
C SER A 35 -1.28 -9.16 9.99
N VAL A 36 -1.42 -8.07 10.75
CA VAL A 36 -1.76 -6.75 10.24
C VAL A 36 -0.50 -5.91 10.16
N TYR A 37 -0.22 -5.36 8.99
CA TYR A 37 0.94 -4.55 8.70
C TYR A 37 0.54 -3.11 8.41
N TYR A 38 1.32 -2.14 8.86
CA TYR A 38 1.16 -0.73 8.50
C TYR A 38 2.48 0.01 8.66
N LEU A 39 2.70 1.04 7.85
CA LEU A 39 3.82 1.95 8.06
C LEU A 39 3.45 2.96 9.14
N ALA A 40 4.42 3.29 9.99
CA ALA A 40 4.24 4.26 11.05
C ALA A 40 5.44 5.18 11.19
N SER A 41 5.19 6.40 11.66
CA SER A 41 6.23 7.34 12.09
C SER A 41 6.44 7.20 13.59
N THR A 42 7.69 7.05 13.99
CA THR A 42 8.09 7.09 15.40
C THR A 42 8.42 8.52 15.85
N PHE A 43 8.52 8.75 17.17
CA PHE A 43 8.85 10.07 17.74
C PHE A 43 10.14 10.71 17.18
N TRP A 44 11.09 9.89 16.71
CA TRP A 44 12.36 10.32 16.11
C TRP A 44 12.28 10.48 14.58
N ILE A 45 11.07 10.52 14.00
CA ILE A 45 10.80 10.72 12.56
C ILE A 45 11.33 9.56 11.68
N HIS A 46 11.71 8.42 12.27
CA HIS A 46 11.98 7.21 11.50
C HIS A 46 10.65 6.56 11.10
N THR A 47 10.57 6.22 9.82
CA THR A 47 9.50 5.35 9.31
C THR A 47 9.84 3.92 9.70
N VAL A 48 8.85 3.19 10.22
CA VAL A 48 8.96 1.78 10.58
C VAL A 48 7.80 1.01 9.98
N LEU A 49 8.02 -0.26 9.69
CA LEU A 49 6.96 -1.21 9.42
C LEU A 49 6.53 -1.82 10.75
N VAL A 50 5.26 -1.67 11.09
CA VAL A 50 4.66 -2.30 12.26
C VAL A 50 3.90 -3.54 11.80
N SER A 51 4.07 -4.63 12.55
CA SER A 51 3.31 -5.88 12.41
C SER A 51 2.56 -6.15 13.70
N PHE A 52 1.29 -6.50 13.60
CA PHE A 52 0.48 -6.98 14.71
C PHE A 52 0.02 -8.41 14.41
N ASP A 53 0.49 -9.37 15.21
CA ASP A 53 0.02 -10.76 15.14
C ASP A 53 -1.30 -10.88 15.91
N ILE A 54 -2.37 -11.22 15.20
CA ILE A 54 -3.72 -11.28 15.77
C ILE A 54 -3.86 -12.44 16.78
N HIS A 55 -3.09 -13.52 16.62
CA HIS A 55 -3.21 -14.71 17.45
C HIS A 55 -2.49 -14.55 18.79
N TYR A 56 -1.28 -14.01 18.77
CA TYR A 56 -0.48 -13.77 19.97
C TYR A 56 -0.73 -12.38 20.58
N GLU A 57 -1.39 -11.49 19.85
CA GLU A 57 -1.62 -10.09 20.24
C GLU A 57 -0.31 -9.32 20.45
N GLU A 58 0.72 -9.70 19.68
CA GLU A 58 2.06 -9.14 19.76
C GLU A 58 2.29 -8.13 18.63
N ILE A 59 3.01 -7.07 18.96
CA ILE A 59 3.42 -6.02 18.02
C ILE A 59 4.92 -6.13 17.82
N SER A 60 5.34 -6.14 16.56
CA SER A 60 6.75 -6.08 16.15
C SER A 60 6.97 -4.85 15.29
N MET A 61 8.16 -4.26 15.38
CA MET A 61 8.57 -3.10 14.59
C MET A 61 9.84 -3.42 13.82
N PHE A 62 9.83 -3.15 12.53
CA PHE A 62 10.95 -3.36 11.62
C PHE A 62 11.39 -2.03 11.02
N GLN A 63 12.70 -1.82 10.93
CA GLN A 63 13.22 -0.67 10.19
C GLN A 63 12.97 -0.91 8.71
N VAL A 64 12.28 0.01 8.05
CA VAL A 64 12.16 -0.04 6.59
C VAL A 64 13.48 0.46 5.97
N PRO A 65 13.84 -0.03 4.77
CA PRO A 65 14.97 0.52 4.05
C PRO A 65 14.83 2.04 3.93
N GLU A 66 15.87 2.77 4.33
CA GLU A 66 15.94 4.21 4.06
C GLU A 66 16.05 4.39 2.54
N GLY A 67 14.90 4.52 1.88
CA GLY A 67 14.84 5.22 0.60
C GLY A 67 15.39 6.63 0.79
N ASN A 68 15.97 7.22 -0.25
CA ASN A 68 16.66 8.51 -0.24
C ASN A 68 15.80 9.72 0.20
N THR A 69 14.61 9.51 0.76
CA THR A 69 13.63 10.53 1.15
C THR A 69 13.58 10.67 2.67
N LEU A 70 14.71 11.13 3.22
CA LEU A 70 14.71 11.87 4.48
C LEU A 70 13.64 12.97 4.40
N ARG A 71 12.63 12.89 5.29
CA ARG A 71 11.75 13.97 5.80
C ARG A 71 10.28 14.06 5.35
N CYS A 72 9.76 13.28 4.40
CA CYS A 72 8.38 13.55 3.90
C CYS A 72 7.52 12.37 3.40
N LEU A 73 7.70 11.12 3.86
CA LEU A 73 6.74 10.03 3.54
C LEU A 73 5.40 10.22 4.26
N PRO A 74 4.29 10.42 3.52
CA PRO A 74 3.35 9.30 3.32
C PRO A 74 2.56 9.29 1.99
N CYS A 75 2.76 10.22 1.06
CA CYS A 75 1.85 10.33 -0.11
C CYS A 75 2.15 9.31 -1.22
N PHE A 76 3.39 8.84 -1.33
CA PHE A 76 3.91 8.10 -2.50
C PHE A 76 4.56 6.77 -2.08
N THR A 77 4.16 6.27 -0.92
CA THR A 77 4.65 5.00 -0.39
C THR A 77 3.50 4.28 0.28
N ASP A 78 3.25 3.04 -0.12
CA ASP A 78 2.26 2.20 0.54
C ASP A 78 2.73 0.74 0.59
N LEU A 79 2.05 -0.04 1.42
CA LEU A 79 2.28 -1.47 1.56
C LEU A 79 1.49 -2.23 0.51
N ILE A 80 2.16 -3.18 -0.12
CA ILE A 80 1.52 -4.09 -1.05
C ILE A 80 1.80 -5.54 -0.70
N GLU A 81 0.88 -6.39 -1.14
CA GLU A 81 1.05 -7.82 -1.16
C GLU A 81 1.93 -8.21 -2.36
N TYR A 82 3.01 -8.95 -2.12
CA TYR A 82 3.94 -9.35 -3.17
C TYR A 82 4.24 -10.84 -3.13
N GLY A 83 4.14 -11.50 -4.29
CA GLY A 83 4.73 -12.83 -4.48
C GLY A 83 3.81 -14.05 -4.34
N GLY A 84 2.48 -13.92 -4.25
CA GLY A 84 1.57 -15.08 -4.36
C GLY A 84 0.41 -14.81 -5.32
N ARG A 85 0.03 -15.64 -6.30
CA ARG A 85 0.54 -16.85 -7.00
C ARG A 85 0.04 -16.72 -8.47
N VAL A 86 0.34 -17.52 -9.52
CA VAL A 86 0.38 -18.99 -9.75
C VAL A 86 1.24 -19.26 -11.00
N ALA A 87 1.98 -20.37 -10.99
CA ALA A 87 2.52 -20.99 -12.19
C ALA A 87 1.38 -21.40 -13.14
N ARG A 88 1.22 -20.69 -14.26
CA ARG A 88 0.47 -21.19 -15.42
C ARG A 88 1.23 -22.43 -15.94
N GLY A 89 0.81 -23.61 -15.49
CA GLY A 89 1.40 -24.89 -15.85
C GLY A 89 2.08 -25.58 -14.67
N GLY A 90 1.40 -26.57 -14.09
CA GLY A 90 1.95 -27.70 -13.35
C GLY A 90 3.07 -27.45 -12.34
N SER A 91 2.71 -27.46 -11.06
CA SER A 91 3.56 -27.98 -9.98
C SER A 91 4.79 -27.15 -9.56
N ARG A 92 4.52 -25.98 -8.98
CA ARG A 92 5.18 -25.57 -7.74
C ARG A 92 4.30 -24.51 -7.08
N ALA A 93 4.03 -24.68 -5.79
CA ALA A 93 3.53 -23.59 -4.97
C ALA A 93 4.41 -22.37 -5.26
N GLY A 94 3.84 -21.30 -5.83
CA GLY A 94 4.56 -20.04 -6.00
C GLY A 94 5.13 -19.58 -4.65
N PRO A 95 6.14 -18.69 -4.66
CA PRO A 95 6.75 -18.20 -3.42
C PRO A 95 5.68 -17.76 -2.41
N PRO A 96 5.98 -17.85 -1.11
CA PRO A 96 5.06 -17.36 -0.10
C PRO A 96 4.79 -15.87 -0.32
N LEU A 97 3.57 -15.47 0.01
CA LEU A 97 3.18 -14.08 0.02
C LEU A 97 4.02 -13.29 1.01
N ARG A 98 4.54 -12.15 0.56
CA ARG A 98 5.43 -11.26 1.32
C ARG A 98 4.85 -9.86 1.41
N VAL A 99 5.20 -9.19 2.50
CA VAL A 99 4.97 -7.76 2.66
C VAL A 99 6.02 -7.03 1.84
N ALA A 100 5.60 -6.03 1.07
CA ALA A 100 6.52 -5.17 0.37
C ALA A 100 6.13 -3.70 0.50
N VAL A 101 7.14 -2.84 0.51
CA VAL A 101 7.00 -1.38 0.51
C VAL A 101 7.26 -0.90 -0.92
N LEU A 102 6.27 -0.27 -1.53
CA LEU A 102 6.39 0.28 -2.88
C LEU A 102 6.57 1.79 -2.81
N TYR A 103 7.69 2.28 -3.33
CA TYR A 103 8.00 3.69 -3.50
C TYR A 103 7.73 4.07 -4.95
N ASN A 104 6.85 5.06 -5.14
CA ASN A 104 6.55 5.60 -6.47
C ASN A 104 6.85 7.10 -6.56
N ASP A 105 7.83 7.57 -5.78
CA ASP A 105 8.36 8.93 -5.84
C ASP A 105 8.80 9.27 -7.27
N ASP A 106 8.28 10.38 -7.80
CA ASP A 106 8.52 10.83 -9.18
C ASP A 106 8.15 9.82 -10.27
N PHE A 107 7.27 8.85 -9.98
CA PHE A 107 6.79 7.89 -10.98
C PHE A 107 6.21 8.61 -12.19
N GLU A 108 5.51 9.74 -11.98
CA GLU A 108 4.92 10.56 -13.04
C GLU A 108 5.96 11.21 -13.98
N LYS A 109 7.19 11.41 -13.50
CA LYS A 109 8.28 12.04 -14.27
C LYS A 109 9.20 11.01 -14.89
N ARG A 110 9.49 9.93 -14.16
CA ARG A 110 10.54 8.96 -14.51
C ARG A 110 9.99 7.64 -14.99
N GLY A 111 8.72 7.33 -14.72
CA GLY A 111 8.15 6.01 -14.96
C GLY A 111 8.83 4.91 -14.13
N VAL A 112 9.52 5.26 -13.04
CA VAL A 112 10.26 4.32 -12.19
C VAL A 112 9.57 4.14 -10.85
N MET A 113 9.41 2.89 -10.43
CA MET A 113 9.02 2.53 -9.07
C MET A 113 10.07 1.62 -8.43
N GLU A 114 10.25 1.76 -7.13
CA GLU A 114 11.13 0.90 -6.34
C GLU A 114 10.32 0.08 -5.34
N LEU A 115 10.54 -1.22 -5.32
CA LEU A 115 9.88 -2.15 -4.42
C LEU A 115 10.91 -2.76 -3.48
N TRP A 116 10.61 -2.72 -2.19
CA TRP A 116 11.38 -3.39 -1.16
C TRP A 116 10.56 -4.52 -0.57
N VAL A 117 10.99 -5.74 -0.82
CA VAL A 117 10.31 -6.94 -0.36
C VAL A 117 10.97 -7.42 0.92
N MET A 118 10.18 -7.66 1.98
CA MET A 118 10.71 -8.27 3.19
C MET A 118 11.02 -9.74 2.92
N ASP A 119 12.31 -10.08 2.95
CA ASP A 119 12.81 -11.41 2.64
C ASP A 119 12.90 -12.29 3.89
N ASP A 120 13.37 -11.71 4.99
CA ASP A 120 13.51 -12.35 6.29
C ASP A 120 13.18 -11.31 7.38
N ALA A 121 12.06 -11.53 8.09
CA ALA A 121 11.58 -10.63 9.13
C ALA A 121 12.46 -10.68 10.39
N GLU A 122 12.99 -11.86 10.75
CA GLU A 122 13.81 -12.05 11.95
C GLU A 122 15.14 -11.29 11.83
N LYS A 123 15.71 -11.28 10.63
CA LYS A 123 16.97 -10.58 10.33
C LYS A 123 16.78 -9.16 9.80
N ASN A 124 15.53 -8.71 9.68
CA ASN A 124 15.17 -7.44 9.04
C ASN A 124 15.83 -7.25 7.64
N MET A 125 15.82 -8.30 6.83
CA MET A 125 16.40 -8.28 5.49
C MET A 125 15.38 -7.93 4.42
N TRP A 126 15.78 -7.04 3.52
CA TRP A 126 14.95 -6.54 2.43
C TRP A 126 15.63 -6.74 1.08
N ALA A 127 14.86 -7.19 0.09
CA ALA A 127 15.29 -7.27 -1.30
C ALA A 127 14.73 -6.10 -2.12
N ARG A 128 15.60 -5.36 -2.78
CA ARG A 128 15.22 -4.24 -3.67
C ARG A 128 14.94 -4.74 -5.08
N LYS A 129 13.86 -4.23 -5.68
CA LYS A 129 13.53 -4.37 -7.11
C LYS A 129 13.16 -3.01 -7.68
N THR A 130 13.46 -2.81 -8.95
CA THR A 130 13.12 -1.58 -9.68
C THR A 130 12.26 -1.94 -10.87
N PHE A 131 11.16 -1.22 -11.04
CA PHE A 131 10.24 -1.38 -12.15
C PHE A 131 10.26 -0.11 -13.00
N VAL A 132 10.36 -0.27 -14.31
CA VAL A 132 10.47 0.84 -15.26
C VAL A 132 9.36 0.68 -16.28
N LEU A 133 8.49 1.68 -16.35
CA LEU A 133 7.41 1.77 -17.32
C LEU A 133 8.01 1.94 -18.73
N ASP A 134 7.41 1.25 -19.70
CA ASP A 134 7.79 1.40 -21.10
C ASP A 134 7.57 2.85 -21.58
N LEU A 135 8.53 3.39 -22.35
CA LEU A 135 8.47 4.77 -22.85
C LEU A 135 7.21 5.04 -23.69
N SER A 136 6.70 4.03 -24.41
CA SER A 136 5.45 4.14 -25.17
C SER A 136 4.23 4.42 -24.28
N GLN A 137 4.29 4.06 -23.00
CA GLN A 137 3.21 4.24 -22.03
C GLN A 137 3.35 5.51 -21.17
N MET A 138 4.47 6.24 -21.30
CA MET A 138 4.72 7.47 -20.52
C MET A 138 3.63 8.54 -20.71
N HIS A 139 2.98 8.58 -21.87
CA HIS A 139 1.86 9.48 -22.13
C HIS A 139 0.68 9.29 -21.16
N LEU A 140 0.52 8.08 -20.58
CA LEU A 140 -0.50 7.78 -19.58
C LEU A 140 -0.27 8.49 -18.25
N LEU A 141 0.97 8.93 -17.97
CA LEU A 141 1.34 9.55 -16.71
C LEU A 141 0.99 11.03 -16.63
N SER A 142 0.83 11.75 -17.76
CA SER A 142 0.18 13.07 -17.91
C SER A 142 0.30 14.06 -16.71
N ASP A 143 1.46 14.15 -16.05
CA ASP A 143 1.67 14.93 -14.81
C ASP A 143 0.62 14.64 -13.71
N ILE A 144 0.20 13.38 -13.63
CA ILE A 144 -0.70 12.82 -12.63
C ILE A 144 0.16 12.14 -11.59
N ARG A 145 0.06 12.59 -10.35
CA ARG A 145 0.63 11.86 -9.21
C ARG A 145 -0.27 10.70 -8.87
N PHE A 146 0.33 9.60 -8.43
CA PHE A 146 -0.39 8.39 -8.08
C PHE A 146 -0.18 8.05 -6.61
N ARG A 147 -1.28 7.74 -5.94
CA ARG A 147 -1.25 7.03 -4.68
C ARG A 147 -1.39 5.54 -4.94
N VAL A 148 -0.55 4.74 -4.28
CA VAL A 148 -0.73 3.28 -4.26
C VAL A 148 -1.90 2.97 -3.32
N GLN A 149 -2.89 2.24 -3.80
CA GLN A 149 -4.07 1.89 -3.00
C GLN A 149 -4.00 0.47 -2.44
N CYS A 150 -3.77 -0.51 -3.31
CA CYS A 150 -3.67 -1.92 -2.95
C CYS A 150 -3.17 -2.73 -4.16
N THR A 151 -3.29 -4.05 -4.08
CA THR A 151 -3.01 -4.99 -5.17
C THR A 151 -4.26 -5.81 -5.50
N THR A 152 -4.46 -6.09 -6.80
CA THR A 152 -5.50 -7.03 -7.26
C THR A 152 -5.12 -8.47 -6.92
N ARG A 153 -6.06 -9.41 -7.08
CA ARG A 153 -5.79 -10.86 -6.96
C ARG A 153 -4.74 -11.38 -7.94
N ASN A 154 -4.60 -10.69 -9.07
CA ASN A 154 -3.61 -11.04 -10.09
C ASN A 154 -2.23 -10.41 -9.82
N GLY A 155 -2.08 -9.67 -8.70
CA GLY A 155 -0.84 -9.01 -8.33
C GLY A 155 -0.55 -7.72 -9.10
N GLU A 156 -1.56 -7.13 -9.75
CA GLU A 156 -1.43 -5.78 -10.32
C GLU A 156 -1.56 -4.75 -9.19
N VAL A 157 -0.72 -3.72 -9.21
CA VAL A 157 -0.79 -2.61 -8.27
C VAL A 157 -1.87 -1.64 -8.75
N ILE A 158 -2.80 -1.31 -7.86
CA ILE A 158 -3.82 -0.28 -8.09
C ILE A 158 -3.24 1.08 -7.73
N LEU A 159 -3.11 1.93 -8.75
CA LEU A 159 -2.66 3.30 -8.67
C LEU A 159 -3.86 4.23 -8.88
N VAL A 160 -4.11 5.11 -7.91
CA VAL A 160 -5.21 6.08 -7.95
C VAL A 160 -4.62 7.47 -8.19
N PRO A 161 -5.14 8.24 -9.16
CA PRO A 161 -4.77 9.64 -9.34
C PRO A 161 -4.96 10.43 -8.05
N GLN A 162 -3.92 11.16 -7.64
CA GLN A 162 -3.94 12.03 -6.49
C GLN A 162 -3.80 13.48 -6.95
N ASN A 163 -4.68 14.35 -6.44
CA ASN A 163 -4.60 15.80 -6.67
C ASN A 163 -3.93 16.53 -5.50
N THR A 164 -3.48 15.82 -4.48
CA THR A 164 -2.80 16.39 -3.33
C THR A 164 -1.30 16.11 -3.42
N SER A 165 -0.50 17.07 -2.96
CA SER A 165 0.96 16.98 -2.93
C SER A 165 1.48 17.61 -1.64
N ARG A 166 2.53 17.03 -1.04
CA ARG A 166 3.13 17.61 0.16
C ARG A 166 4.30 18.51 -0.22
N ASN A 167 4.34 19.73 0.31
CA ASN A 167 5.49 20.61 0.16
C ASN A 167 6.67 20.02 0.97
N PRO A 168 7.81 19.72 0.34
CA PRO A 168 8.92 19.03 1.01
C PRO A 168 9.60 19.88 2.08
N SER A 169 9.56 21.21 1.97
CA SER A 169 10.21 22.13 2.89
C SER A 169 9.34 22.48 4.10
N THR A 170 8.03 22.57 3.90
CA THR A 170 7.06 23.03 4.92
C THR A 170 6.15 21.93 5.44
N CYS A 171 6.23 20.72 4.86
CA CYS A 171 5.35 19.59 5.15
C CYS A 171 3.85 19.88 4.95
N LYS A 172 3.46 21.02 4.35
CA LYS A 172 2.07 21.40 4.12
C LYS A 172 1.49 20.66 2.93
N MET A 173 0.23 20.23 3.06
CA MET A 173 -0.52 19.66 1.94
C MET A 173 -0.97 20.78 0.98
N ILE A 174 -0.70 20.58 -0.30
CA ILE A 174 -1.11 21.42 -1.42
C ILE A 174 -2.11 20.60 -2.23
N VAL A 175 -3.33 21.11 -2.35
CA VAL A 175 -4.38 20.52 -3.20
C VAL A 175 -4.34 21.20 -4.57
N GLN A 176 -4.00 20.46 -5.60
CA GLN A 176 -4.10 20.89 -6.99
C GLN A 176 -5.56 20.80 -7.44
N ARG A 177 -6.06 21.89 -8.05
CA ARG A 177 -7.37 21.89 -8.70
C ARG A 177 -7.25 21.12 -10.02
N LYS A 178 -7.69 19.86 -10.04
CA LYS A 178 -7.92 19.12 -11.28
C LYS A 178 -9.42 18.95 -11.49
N SER A 179 -9.91 19.45 -12.63
CA SER A 179 -11.29 19.30 -13.09
C SER A 179 -11.35 18.11 -14.04
N THR A 180 -11.46 16.90 -13.50
CA THR A 180 -11.74 15.71 -14.31
C THR A 180 -13.02 15.08 -13.80
N ILE A 181 -14.06 15.09 -14.64
CA ILE A 181 -15.38 14.50 -14.40
C ILE A 181 -15.41 12.97 -14.47
N ARG A 182 -14.28 12.33 -14.80
CA ARG A 182 -14.16 10.88 -15.00
C ARG A 182 -13.22 10.27 -13.98
N PHE A 183 -13.71 9.24 -13.29
CA PHE A 183 -12.93 8.42 -12.38
C PHE A 183 -12.13 7.39 -13.15
N HIS A 184 -10.82 7.40 -12.94
CA HIS A 184 -9.92 6.42 -13.52
C HIS A 184 -9.05 5.82 -12.44
N ILE A 185 -8.81 4.52 -12.55
CA ILE A 185 -7.74 3.83 -11.84
C ILE A 185 -6.72 3.34 -12.85
N PHE A 186 -5.51 3.12 -12.37
CA PHE A 186 -4.42 2.61 -13.16
C PHE A 186 -3.98 1.30 -12.55
N LEU A 187 -3.85 0.27 -13.39
CA LEU A 187 -3.40 -1.05 -12.96
C LEU A 187 -2.01 -1.26 -13.54
N TYR A 188 -1.03 -1.40 -12.65
CA TYR A 188 0.36 -1.64 -13.02
C TYR A 188 0.72 -3.10 -12.79
N ASN A 189 1.12 -3.81 -13.84
CA ASN A 189 1.54 -5.19 -13.73
C ASN A 189 3.05 -5.27 -13.48
N LEU A 190 3.42 -5.73 -12.27
CA LEU A 190 4.81 -5.84 -11.83
C LEU A 190 5.61 -6.94 -12.57
N GLN A 191 4.96 -7.84 -13.32
CA GLN A 191 5.65 -8.92 -14.04
C GLN A 191 6.17 -8.49 -15.40
N ASN A 192 5.42 -7.63 -16.10
CA ASN A 192 5.74 -7.20 -17.46
C ASN A 192 5.86 -5.67 -17.60
N ASN A 193 5.83 -4.93 -16.48
CA ASN A 193 5.95 -3.48 -16.43
C ASN A 193 4.92 -2.72 -17.26
N HIS A 194 3.74 -3.32 -17.44
CA HIS A 194 2.69 -2.74 -18.27
C HIS A 194 1.69 -1.97 -17.41
N LEU A 195 1.39 -0.73 -17.81
CA LEU A 195 0.35 0.10 -17.21
C LEU A 195 -0.91 0.11 -18.07
N ARG A 196 -2.07 -0.13 -17.45
CA ARG A 196 -3.36 0.07 -18.11
C ARG A 196 -4.22 1.06 -17.34
N LYS A 197 -4.90 1.94 -18.07
CA LYS A 197 -5.86 2.88 -17.53
C LYS A 197 -7.26 2.28 -17.65
N VAL A 198 -8.00 2.26 -16.54
CA VAL A 198 -9.37 1.76 -16.47
C VAL A 198 -10.28 2.91 -16.07
N GLU A 199 -11.29 3.19 -16.89
CA GLU A 199 -12.33 4.16 -16.58
C GLU A 199 -13.43 3.49 -15.77
N ILE A 200 -13.71 4.02 -14.59
CA ILE A 200 -14.86 3.62 -13.78
C ILE A 200 -16.04 4.43 -14.28
N LYS A 201 -16.97 3.76 -14.98
CA LYS A 201 -18.22 4.38 -15.42
C LYS A 201 -19.13 4.54 -14.21
N ASP A 202 -19.66 5.75 -14.05
CA ASP A 202 -20.48 6.18 -12.92
C ASP A 202 -21.60 5.18 -12.59
N THR A 203 -21.57 4.60 -11.38
CA THR A 203 -22.69 3.90 -10.77
C THR A 203 -23.45 4.89 -9.89
N SER A 204 -24.08 5.88 -10.51
CA SER A 204 -25.13 6.75 -9.96
C SER A 204 -24.94 7.23 -8.49
N ASN A 205 -23.72 7.58 -8.04
CA ASN A 205 -23.53 8.00 -6.65
C ASN A 205 -22.96 9.42 -6.54
N ARG A 206 -23.82 10.32 -6.04
CA ARG A 206 -23.72 11.79 -6.09
C ARG A 206 -22.72 12.39 -5.08
N TYR A 207 -21.79 11.61 -4.56
CA TYR A 207 -20.75 12.12 -3.68
C TYR A 207 -19.49 12.33 -4.51
N LEU A 208 -19.45 13.44 -5.24
CA LEU A 208 -18.25 13.97 -5.88
C LEU A 208 -17.59 14.92 -4.87
N THR A 209 -16.80 14.40 -3.93
CA THR A 209 -15.88 15.30 -3.22
C THR A 209 -14.77 15.69 -4.17
N ASN A 210 -14.49 16.99 -4.25
CA ASN A 210 -13.34 17.57 -4.95
C ASN A 210 -11.96 17.12 -4.40
N MET A 211 -11.97 16.17 -3.46
CA MET A 211 -10.82 15.48 -2.92
C MET A 211 -10.97 14.01 -3.31
N TRP A 212 -10.01 13.51 -4.10
CA TRP A 212 -9.86 12.09 -4.43
C TRP A 212 -9.54 11.22 -3.19
N ASP A 213 -9.35 11.86 -2.04
CA ASP A 213 -8.83 11.24 -0.82
C ASP A 213 -9.92 10.64 0.11
N ILE A 214 -11.22 10.78 -0.15
CA ILE A 214 -12.25 10.41 0.87
C ILE A 214 -13.44 9.56 0.35
N ILE A 215 -13.57 9.26 -0.94
CA ILE A 215 -14.79 8.59 -1.43
C ILE A 215 -14.52 7.20 -2.00
N GLY A 216 -15.16 6.22 -1.35
CA GLY A 216 -15.44 4.91 -1.92
C GLY A 216 -14.49 3.79 -1.53
N LEU A 217 -14.01 3.73 -0.28
CA LEU A 217 -13.34 2.51 0.22
C LEU A 217 -14.22 1.25 0.00
N ASP A 218 -15.54 1.42 0.02
CA ASP A 218 -16.53 0.36 -0.22
C ASP A 218 -16.57 -0.13 -1.68
N ASP A 219 -16.23 0.72 -2.67
CA ASP A 219 -16.24 0.34 -4.09
C ASP A 219 -14.91 -0.33 -4.53
N VAL A 220 -13.83 -0.14 -3.77
CA VAL A 220 -12.53 -0.79 -4.02
C VAL A 220 -12.57 -2.28 -3.72
N GLU A 221 -13.43 -2.72 -2.80
CA GLU A 221 -13.62 -4.15 -2.53
C GLU A 221 -14.02 -4.90 -3.80
N ASN A 222 -14.90 -4.34 -4.65
CA ASN A 222 -15.28 -4.91 -5.94
C ASN A 222 -14.10 -4.99 -6.92
N LEU A 223 -13.17 -4.02 -6.88
CA LEU A 223 -11.96 -4.02 -7.70
C LEU A 223 -10.95 -5.08 -7.26
N MET A 224 -10.94 -5.47 -5.99
CA MET A 224 -10.10 -6.57 -5.51
C MET A 224 -10.51 -7.94 -6.09
N TYR A 225 -11.67 -8.04 -6.74
CA TYR A 225 -12.13 -9.25 -7.44
C TYR A 225 -11.81 -9.29 -8.95
N LEU A 226 -11.24 -8.22 -9.52
CA LEU A 226 -10.76 -8.16 -10.92
C LEU A 226 -9.40 -8.86 -11.08
#